data_AF-A0A843M7C8-F1
#
_entry.id   AF-A0A843M7C8-F1
#
_cell.length_a   1.000
_cell.length_b   1.000
_cell.length_c   1.000
_cell.angle_alpha   90.00
_cell.angle_beta   90.00
_cell.angle_gamma   90.00
#
_symmetry.space_group_name_H-M   'P 1'
#
loop_
_entity.id
_entity.type
_entity.pdbx_description
1 polymer ?
#
loop_
_entity_poly.entity_id
_entity_poly.type
_entity_poly.pdbx_seq_one_letter_code
_entity_poly.pdbx_strand_id
1 'polypeptide(L)'
;MKPMSNVDIFTITDELNNLLTGARVDKSFQPTKDIVVMRFHVAGTGRIDLVMECGKRIHTSKYPLENPINPPVFPMLLRKRIKGANVVSITQHNFDRIIEIKVKKDKYYTIVVELFDKGNIILLDEDNNIILPL
;
A
#
# COMPACT_ATOMS: atom_id res chain seq x y z
N MET A 1 9.52 -5.93 17.31
CA MET A 1 8.82 -6.89 16.42
C MET A 1 9.79 -7.30 15.33
N LYS A 2 9.86 -8.58 14.96
CA LYS A 2 10.74 -9.08 13.89
C LYS A 2 10.17 -8.62 12.52
N PRO A 3 10.98 -8.13 11.58
CA PRO A 3 10.51 -7.77 10.25
C PRO A 3 10.08 -9.03 9.47
N MET A 4 9.13 -8.86 8.55
CA MET A 4 8.67 -9.92 7.65
C MET A 4 9.81 -10.41 6.75
N SER A 5 9.97 -11.72 6.66
CA SER A 5 10.85 -12.37 5.69
C SER A 5 10.22 -12.38 4.30
N ASN A 6 11.00 -12.74 3.28
CA ASN A 6 10.48 -12.94 1.93
C ASN A 6 9.44 -14.07 1.85
N VAL A 7 9.54 -15.09 2.71
CA VAL A 7 8.53 -16.17 2.81
C VAL A 7 7.23 -15.65 3.42
N ASP A 8 7.31 -14.81 4.46
CA ASP A 8 6.12 -14.15 5.01
C ASP A 8 5.44 -13.26 3.96
N ILE A 9 6.25 -12.58 3.13
CA ILE A 9 5.77 -11.73 2.04
C ILE A 9 5.11 -12.53 0.93
N PHE A 10 5.66 -13.69 0.58
CA PHE A 10 5.05 -14.59 -0.39
C PHE A 10 3.62 -14.97 0.03
N THR A 11 3.43 -15.37 1.29
CA THR A 11 2.11 -15.74 1.82
C THR A 11 1.17 -14.53 1.89
N ILE A 12 1.62 -13.41 2.48
CA ILE A 12 0.74 -12.25 2.69
C ILE A 12 0.34 -11.59 1.36
N THR A 13 1.18 -11.63 0.33
CA THR A 13 0.83 -11.06 -0.98
C THR A 13 -0.26 -11.86 -1.66
N ASP A 14 -0.26 -13.19 -1.57
CA ASP A 14 -1.37 -14.03 -2.06
C ASP A 14 -2.68 -13.72 -1.33
N GLU A 15 -2.66 -13.68 0.01
CA GLU A 15 -3.82 -13.33 0.83
C GLU A 15 -4.38 -11.95 0.48
N LEU A 16 -3.50 -10.94 0.39
CA LEU A 16 -3.87 -9.57 0.05
C LEU A 16 -4.39 -9.46 -1.38
N ASN A 17 -3.79 -10.17 -2.34
CA ASN A 17 -4.24 -10.16 -3.72
C ASN A 17 -5.65 -10.75 -3.84
N ASN A 18 -5.91 -11.88 -3.18
CA ASN A 18 -7.23 -12.50 -3.13
C ASN A 18 -8.28 -11.61 -2.47
N LEU A 19 -7.88 -10.85 -1.44
CA LEU A 19 -8.79 -9.97 -0.69
C LEU A 19 -9.07 -8.62 -1.38
N LEU A 20 -8.05 -8.03 -2.01
CA LEU A 20 -8.09 -6.64 -2.46
C LEU A 20 -8.17 -6.46 -3.97
N THR A 21 -8.00 -7.50 -4.80
CA THR A 21 -8.17 -7.35 -6.26
C THR A 21 -9.59 -6.86 -6.59
N GLY A 22 -9.69 -5.83 -7.42
CA GLY A 22 -10.94 -5.15 -7.74
C GLY A 22 -11.44 -4.16 -6.68
N ALA A 23 -10.79 -4.08 -5.51
CA ALA A 23 -11.15 -3.13 -4.47
C ALA A 23 -10.85 -1.69 -4.89
N ARG A 24 -11.70 -0.76 -4.47
CA ARG A 24 -11.55 0.66 -4.79
C ARG A 24 -10.75 1.37 -3.70
N VAL A 25 -9.71 2.12 -4.08
CA VAL A 25 -8.95 2.99 -3.18
C VAL A 25 -9.83 4.16 -2.71
N ASP A 26 -10.00 4.30 -1.39
CA ASP A 26 -10.85 5.34 -0.78
C ASP A 26 -10.01 6.46 -0.14
N LYS A 27 -9.20 6.12 0.86
CA LYS A 27 -8.40 7.08 1.63
C LYS A 27 -6.99 6.56 1.87
N SER A 28 -6.06 7.47 2.09
CA SER A 28 -4.72 7.15 2.59
C SER A 28 -4.38 8.08 3.74
N PHE A 29 -3.59 7.60 4.69
CA PHE A 29 -3.17 8.34 5.88
C PHE A 29 -1.74 7.94 6.25
N GLN A 30 -1.09 8.75 7.09
CA GLN A 30 0.26 8.45 7.59
C GLN A 30 0.28 8.75 9.09
N PRO A 31 -0.07 7.77 9.95
CA PRO A 31 -0.09 7.93 11.41
C PRO A 31 1.27 8.30 12.00
N THR A 32 2.35 7.75 11.46
CA THR A 32 3.74 8.04 11.85
C THR A 32 4.59 8.19 10.60
N LYS A 33 5.84 8.66 10.74
CA LYS A 33 6.74 8.88 9.60
C LYS A 33 6.91 7.64 8.71
N ASP A 34 6.94 6.46 9.31
CA ASP A 34 7.26 5.21 8.60
C ASP A 34 6.02 4.33 8.34
N ILE A 35 4.81 4.79 8.71
CA ILE A 35 3.57 4.01 8.55
C ILE A 35 2.62 4.74 7.62
N VAL A 36 2.26 4.09 6.52
CA VAL A 36 1.18 4.52 5.63
C VAL A 36 0.02 3.53 5.75
N VAL A 37 -1.18 4.07 5.93
CA VAL A 37 -2.42 3.29 5.94
C VAL A 37 -3.20 3.62 4.68
N MET A 38 -3.50 2.61 3.87
CA MET A 38 -4.40 2.73 2.73
C MET A 38 -5.71 2.04 3.02
N ARG A 39 -6.81 2.76 2.77
CA ARG A 39 -8.17 2.28 2.92
C ARG A 39 -8.75 1.93 1.57
N PHE A 40 -9.32 0.73 1.50
CA PHE A 40 -10.01 0.21 0.35
C PHE A 40 -11.49 -0.04 0.68
N HIS A 41 -12.32 0.03 -0.34
CA HIS A 41 -13.68 -0.47 -0.34
C HIS A 41 -13.75 -1.71 -1.22
N VAL A 42 -14.05 -2.84 -0.60
CA VAL A 42 -14.21 -4.15 -1.25
C VAL A 42 -15.71 -4.44 -1.37
N ALA A 43 -16.18 -4.77 -2.56
CA ALA A 43 -17.59 -5.12 -2.76
C ALA A 43 -17.95 -6.36 -1.93
N GLY A 44 -19.08 -6.32 -1.21
CA GLY A 44 -19.53 -7.41 -0.34
C GLY A 44 -18.82 -7.52 1.02
N THR A 45 -17.57 -7.05 1.16
CA THR A 45 -16.83 -7.07 2.44
C THR A 45 -16.86 -5.73 3.17
N GLY A 46 -16.91 -4.62 2.42
CA GLY A 46 -16.89 -3.27 2.98
C GLY A 46 -15.49 -2.69 3.11
N ARG A 47 -15.22 -1.97 4.20
CA ARG A 47 -13.97 -1.24 4.40
C ARG A 47 -12.85 -2.16 4.87
N ILE A 48 -11.70 -2.05 4.23
CA ILE A 48 -10.45 -2.70 4.67
C ILE A 48 -9.33 -1.65 4.75
N ASP A 49 -8.65 -1.59 5.90
CA ASP A 49 -7.47 -0.75 6.08
C ASP A 49 -6.22 -1.63 5.99
N LEU A 50 -5.34 -1.33 5.03
CA LEU A 50 -4.04 -1.93 4.83
C LEU A 50 -2.97 -1.03 5.46
N VAL A 51 -2.26 -1.54 6.43
CA VAL A 51 -1.17 -0.86 7.13
C VAL A 51 0.16 -1.33 6.53
N MET A 52 0.96 -0.38 6.06
CA MET A 52 2.29 -0.58 5.51
C MET A 52 3.29 0.15 6.40
N GLU A 53 4.21 -0.58 7.02
CA GLU A 53 5.29 -0.03 7.84
C GLU A 53 6.62 -0.28 7.13
N CYS A 54 7.31 0.80 6.74
CA CYS A 54 8.56 0.76 6.00
C CYS A 54 9.58 -0.17 6.68
N GLY A 55 10.24 -1.00 5.87
CA GLY A 55 11.32 -1.87 6.35
C GLY A 55 10.86 -3.04 7.22
N LYS A 56 9.56 -3.17 7.52
CA LYS A 56 9.09 -4.09 8.57
C LYS A 56 7.94 -4.99 8.19
N ARG A 57 6.78 -4.46 7.79
CA ARG A 57 5.57 -5.29 7.60
C ARG A 57 4.48 -4.65 6.75
N ILE A 58 3.58 -5.50 6.29
CA ILE A 58 2.29 -5.13 5.69
C ILE A 58 1.19 -6.03 6.26
N HIS A 59 0.01 -5.50 6.57
CA HIS A 59 -1.12 -6.28 7.10
C HIS A 59 -2.43 -5.48 7.10
N THR A 60 -3.57 -6.15 7.15
CA THR A 60 -4.86 -5.48 7.38
C THR A 60 -5.08 -5.18 8.86
N SER A 61 -5.79 -4.10 9.18
CA SER A 61 -6.17 -3.75 10.56
C SER A 61 -7.65 -3.36 10.67
N LYS A 62 -8.28 -3.76 11.77
CA LYS A 62 -9.60 -3.26 12.21
C LYS A 62 -9.49 -2.11 13.23
N TYR A 63 -8.30 -1.88 13.76
CA TYR A 63 -8.04 -0.85 14.75
C TYR A 63 -7.69 0.47 14.05
N PRO A 64 -8.45 1.55 14.31
CA PRO A 64 -8.10 2.86 13.78
C PRO A 64 -6.80 3.35 14.42
N LEU A 65 -5.90 3.86 13.59
CA LEU A 65 -4.71 4.57 14.05
C LEU A 65 -5.00 6.07 14.09
N GLU A 66 -4.49 6.75 15.12
CA GLU A 66 -4.59 8.20 15.22
C GLU A 66 -3.83 8.85 14.07
N ASN A 67 -4.48 9.79 13.38
CA ASN A 67 -3.89 10.50 12.27
C ASN A 67 -3.37 11.86 12.76
N PRO A 68 -2.23 12.33 12.23
CA PRO A 68 -1.78 13.68 12.51
C PRO A 68 -2.83 14.70 12.05
N ILE A 69 -2.92 15.82 12.78
CA ILE A 69 -3.85 16.91 12.49
C ILE A 69 -3.60 17.46 11.08
N ASN A 70 -2.32 17.59 10.70
CA ASN A 70 -1.91 18.02 9.37
C ASN A 70 -1.53 16.80 8.53
N PRO A 71 -2.21 16.56 7.39
CA PRO A 71 -1.89 15.44 6.53
C PRO A 71 -0.52 15.64 5.87
N PRO A 72 0.41 14.67 5.97
CA PRO A 72 1.69 14.75 5.28
C PRO A 72 1.53 14.74 3.75
N VAL A 73 2.59 15.17 3.05
CA VAL A 73 2.60 15.34 1.58
C VAL A 73 2.28 14.03 0.85
N PHE A 74 2.83 12.91 1.31
CA PHE A 74 2.70 11.63 0.62
C PHE A 74 1.24 11.10 0.57
N PRO A 75 0.49 10.99 1.69
CA PRO A 75 -0.94 10.69 1.65
C PRO A 75 -1.75 11.65 0.78
N MET A 76 -1.43 12.95 0.79
CA MET A 76 -2.12 13.93 -0.07
C MET A 76 -1.91 13.63 -1.55
N LEU A 77 -0.67 13.29 -1.94
CA LEU A 77 -0.37 12.93 -3.32
C LEU A 77 -1.07 11.63 -3.74
N LEU A 78 -1.05 10.59 -2.91
CA LEU A 78 -1.80 9.35 -3.17
C LEU A 78 -3.29 9.66 -3.40
N ARG A 79 -3.90 10.51 -2.56
CA ARG A 79 -5.30 10.93 -2.75
C ARG A 79 -5.51 11.67 -4.08
N LYS A 80 -4.57 12.53 -4.48
CA LYS A 80 -4.65 13.27 -5.75
C LYS A 80 -4.56 12.34 -6.96
N ARG A 81 -3.69 11.34 -6.92
CA ARG A 81 -3.39 10.47 -8.08
C ARG A 81 -4.32 9.25 -8.15
N ILE A 82 -4.44 8.51 -7.06
CA ILE A 82 -5.01 7.14 -7.08
C ILE A 82 -6.32 6.99 -6.31
N LYS A 83 -6.87 8.05 -5.69
CA LYS A 83 -8.22 7.95 -5.11
C LYS A 83 -9.25 7.58 -6.17
N GLY A 84 -10.05 6.55 -5.87
CA GLY A 84 -11.03 5.97 -6.78
C GLY A 84 -10.45 4.97 -7.78
N ALA A 85 -9.13 4.71 -7.76
CA ALA A 85 -8.52 3.64 -8.54
C ALA A 85 -8.99 2.26 -8.04
N ASN A 86 -9.03 1.28 -8.93
CA ASN A 86 -9.27 -0.12 -8.57
C ASN A 86 -7.92 -0.86 -8.48
N VAL A 87 -7.77 -1.71 -7.47
CA VAL A 87 -6.62 -2.62 -7.36
C VAL A 87 -6.67 -3.63 -8.49
N VAL A 88 -5.55 -3.79 -9.17
CA VAL A 88 -5.36 -4.69 -10.30
C VAL A 88 -4.66 -5.97 -9.85
N SER A 89 -3.59 -5.81 -9.06
CA SER A 89 -2.83 -6.94 -8.52
C SER A 89 -1.99 -6.49 -7.32
N ILE A 90 -1.67 -7.45 -6.46
CA ILE A 90 -0.68 -7.32 -5.38
C ILE A 90 0.31 -8.47 -5.53
N THR A 91 1.58 -8.16 -5.80
CA THR A 91 2.59 -9.18 -6.13
C THR A 91 3.89 -8.92 -5.40
N GLN A 92 4.60 -10.00 -5.07
CA GLN A 92 5.99 -9.93 -4.60
C GLN A 92 6.94 -9.76 -5.79
N HIS A 93 7.90 -8.85 -5.69
CA HIS A 93 8.91 -8.64 -6.71
C HIS A 93 10.06 -9.65 -6.53
N ASN A 94 10.29 -10.54 -7.51
CA ASN A 94 11.43 -11.46 -7.59
C ASN A 94 11.76 -12.24 -6.30
N PHE A 95 10.74 -12.61 -5.52
CA PHE A 95 10.90 -13.29 -4.22
C PHE A 95 11.76 -12.52 -3.19
N ASP A 96 11.85 -11.20 -3.35
CA ASP A 96 12.50 -10.29 -2.41
C ASP A 96 11.48 -9.67 -1.44
N ARG A 97 11.94 -8.84 -0.50
CA ARG A 97 11.11 -8.12 0.47
C ARG A 97 10.54 -6.82 -0.11
N ILE A 98 9.99 -6.93 -1.32
CA ILE A 98 9.42 -5.83 -2.09
C ILE A 98 8.05 -6.26 -2.58
N ILE A 99 7.04 -5.41 -2.34
CA ILE A 99 5.65 -5.65 -2.73
C ILE A 99 5.22 -4.57 -3.71
N GLU A 100 4.60 -4.98 -4.80
CA GLU A 100 4.02 -4.11 -5.82
C GLU A 100 2.50 -4.19 -5.77
N ILE A 101 1.84 -3.07 -5.48
CA ILE A 101 0.38 -2.91 -5.53
C ILE A 101 0.05 -2.12 -6.79
N LYS A 102 -0.41 -2.80 -7.84
CA LYS A 102 -0.82 -2.17 -9.09
C LYS A 102 -2.27 -1.72 -8.98
N VAL A 103 -2.53 -0.46 -9.32
CA VAL A 103 -3.88 0.12 -9.35
C VAL A 103 -4.15 0.78 -10.70
N LYS A 104 -5.43 0.83 -11.09
CA LYS A 104 -5.88 1.47 -12.31
C LYS A 104 -6.98 2.48 -12.03
N LYS A 105 -6.82 3.70 -12.54
CA LYS A 105 -7.86 4.73 -12.57
C LYS A 105 -8.11 5.11 -14.04
N ASP A 106 -7.69 6.30 -14.42
CA ASP A 106 -7.48 6.76 -15.80
C ASP A 106 -6.25 6.10 -16.43
N LYS A 107 -5.22 5.87 -15.63
CA LYS A 107 -4.00 5.15 -16.01
C LYS A 107 -3.55 4.18 -14.92
N TYR A 108 -2.51 3.40 -15.23
CA TYR A 108 -1.88 2.52 -14.26
C TYR A 108 -0.92 3.30 -13.36
N TYR A 109 -0.90 2.90 -12.09
CA TYR A 109 0.07 3.34 -11.11
C TYR A 109 0.50 2.11 -10.31
N THR A 110 1.72 2.15 -9.78
CA THR A 110 2.23 1.08 -8.92
C THR A 110 2.68 1.69 -7.60
N ILE A 111 2.22 1.13 -6.49
CA ILE A 111 2.75 1.45 -5.17
C ILE A 111 3.77 0.35 -4.84
N VAL A 112 5.03 0.72 -4.67
CA VAL A 112 6.10 -0.17 -4.24
C VAL A 112 6.28 -0.02 -2.73
N VAL A 113 6.34 -1.14 -2.02
CA VAL A 113 6.58 -1.19 -0.57
C VAL A 113 7.83 -2.01 -0.32
N GLU A 114 8.89 -1.36 0.17
CA GLU A 114 10.16 -1.99 0.50
C GLU A 114 10.20 -2.32 2.01
N LEU A 115 10.37 -3.60 2.32
CA LEU A 115 10.33 -4.16 3.68
C LEU A 115 11.71 -4.66 4.15
N PHE A 116 12.79 -4.04 3.65
CA PHE A 116 14.17 -4.31 4.06
C PHE A 116 14.87 -3.02 4.53
N ASP A 117 15.87 -3.16 5.41
CA ASP A 117 16.57 -2.03 6.05
C ASP A 117 15.60 -0.98 6.61
N LYS A 118 15.76 0.31 6.27
CA LYS A 118 14.79 1.36 6.62
C LYS A 118 13.50 1.30 5.79
N GLY A 119 13.58 0.70 4.59
CA GLY A 119 12.48 0.57 3.64
C GLY A 119 11.94 1.89 3.13
N ASN A 120 10.94 1.80 2.25
CA ASN A 120 10.33 2.93 1.58
C ASN A 120 8.94 2.56 1.06
N ILE A 121 8.11 3.56 0.78
CA ILE A 121 6.87 3.41 0.04
C ILE A 121 6.90 4.41 -1.11
N ILE A 122 6.79 3.92 -2.34
CA ILE A 122 7.04 4.72 -3.54
C ILE A 122 5.82 4.62 -4.45
N LEU A 123 5.37 5.76 -4.98
CA LEU A 123 4.37 5.79 -6.04
C LEU A 123 5.07 5.94 -7.39
N LEU A 124 4.80 5.01 -8.30
CA LEU A 124 5.26 5.02 -9.68
C LEU A 124 4.11 5.38 -10.64
N ASP A 125 4.45 5.98 -11.79
CA ASP A 125 3.53 6.12 -12.92
C ASP A 125 3.48 4.85 -13.80
N GLU A 126 2.80 4.95 -14.94
CA GLU A 126 2.58 3.83 -15.86
C GLU A 126 3.85 3.35 -16.58
N ASP A 127 4.87 4.22 -16.65
CA ASP A 127 6.16 3.97 -17.28
C ASP A 127 7.22 3.57 -16.23
N ASN A 128 6.79 3.31 -14.98
CA ASN A 128 7.63 3.02 -13.82
C ASN A 128 8.56 4.17 -13.38
N ASN A 129 8.26 5.42 -13.76
CA ASN A 129 8.98 6.56 -13.20
C ASN A 129 8.49 6.87 -11.78
N ILE A 130 9.42 7.24 -10.91
CA ILE A 130 9.10 7.66 -9.55
C ILE A 130 8.34 8.99 -9.60
N ILE A 131 7.09 8.98 -9.13
CA ILE A 131 6.33 10.21 -8.90
C ILE A 131 6.74 10.81 -7.55
N LEU A 132 6.79 9.99 -6.50
CA LEU A 132 7.18 10.42 -5.16
C LEU A 132 7.55 9.22 -4.27
N PRO A 133 8.68 9.26 -3.54
CA PRO A 133 8.96 8.39 -2.40
C PRO A 133 8.43 8.97 -1.08
N LEU A 134 8.23 8.13 -0.06
CA LEU A 134 7.80 8.54 1.29
C LEU A 134 8.87 9.40 1.99
#